data_AF-A0A4Y7R4W3-F1
#
_entry.id   AF-A0A4Y7R4W3-F1
#
_cell.length_a   1.000
_cell.length_b   1.000
_cell.length_c   1.000
_cell.angle_alpha   90.00
_cell.angle_beta   90.00
_cell.angle_gamma   90.00
#
_symmetry.space_group_name_H-M   'P 1'
#
loop_
_entity.id
_entity.type
_entity.pdbx_description
1 polymer ?
#
loop_
_entity_poly.entity_id
_entity_poly.type
_entity_poly.pdbx_seq_one_letter_code
_entity_poly.pdbx_strand_id
1 'polypeptide(L)' 'MSIGFKPFYALHLASAESVVAEVLLTTDDKFLSKAKRNKNKLRVRVENPVIWFLEVIQIADSNDES' A
#
# COMPACT_ATOMS: atom_id res chain seq x y z
N MET A 1 -1.78 18.91 -13.59
CA MET A 1 -1.86 18.55 -12.14
C MET A 1 -0.90 17.39 -11.89
N SER A 2 0.40 17.66 -11.76
CA SER A 2 1.41 16.62 -11.51
C SER A 2 1.45 16.32 -10.02
N ILE A 3 0.96 15.16 -9.63
CA ILE A 3 1.20 14.67 -8.28
C ILE A 3 2.73 14.52 -8.16
N GLY A 4 3.36 15.24 -7.22
CA GLY A 4 4.82 15.31 -7.03
C GLY A 4 5.46 14.00 -6.54
N PHE A 5 5.10 12.89 -7.15
CA PHE A 5 5.79 11.62 -7.02
C PHE A 5 7.07 11.68 -7.85
N LYS A 6 8.20 11.36 -7.21
CA LYS A 6 9.43 11.05 -7.95
C LYS A 6 9.09 9.94 -8.96
N PRO A 7 9.71 9.92 -10.16
CA PRO A 7 9.40 8.96 -11.23
C PRO A 7 9.34 7.51 -10.73
N PHE A 8 10.20 7.17 -9.76
CA PHE A 8 10.25 5.87 -9.12
C PHE A 8 8.93 5.46 -8.44
N TYR A 9 8.29 6.36 -7.69
CA TYR A 9 7.02 6.07 -7.02
C TYR A 9 5.86 5.92 -8.00
N ALA A 10 5.86 6.72 -9.07
CA ALA A 10 4.84 6.64 -10.11
C ALA A 10 4.90 5.28 -10.84
N LEU A 11 6.10 4.77 -11.13
CA LEU A 11 6.27 3.45 -11.73
C LEU A 11 5.75 2.33 -10.82
N HIS A 12 6.14 2.32 -9.54
CA HIS A 12 5.68 1.27 -8.60
C HIS A 12 4.17 1.27 -8.46
N LEU A 13 3.58 2.46 -8.36
CA LEU A 13 2.14 2.61 -8.27
C LEU A 13 1.45 2.14 -9.56
N ALA A 14 1.92 2.59 -10.73
CA ALA A 14 1.35 2.19 -12.02
C ALA A 14 1.44 0.67 -12.24
N SER A 15 2.56 0.05 -11.86
CA SER A 15 2.73 -1.41 -11.92
C SER A 15 1.78 -2.16 -11.00
N ALA A 16 1.56 -1.66 -9.77
CA ALA A 16 0.61 -2.27 -8.85
C ALA A 16 -0.84 -2.08 -9.31
N GLU A 17 -1.17 -0.92 -9.84
CA GLU A 17 -2.50 -0.63 -10.39
C GLU A 17 -2.79 -1.40 -11.68
N SER A 18 -1.79 -1.67 -12.52
CA SER A 18 -1.97 -2.40 -13.78
C SER A 18 -2.30 -3.87 -13.56
N VAL A 19 -1.83 -4.46 -12.47
CA VAL A 19 -2.15 -5.84 -12.07
C VAL A 19 -3.32 -5.91 -11.09
N VAL A 20 -3.96 -4.78 -10.77
CA VAL A 20 -5.06 -4.69 -9.80
C VAL A 20 -4.67 -5.30 -8.45
N ALA A 21 -3.44 -5.02 -8.00
CA ALA A 21 -2.98 -5.47 -6.70
C ALA A 21 -3.83 -4.87 -5.58
N GLU A 22 -4.18 -5.68 -4.59
CA GLU A 22 -4.90 -5.20 -3.41
C GLU A 22 -4.02 -4.32 -2.53
N VAL A 23 -2.74 -4.70 -2.38
CA VAL A 23 -1.76 -3.99 -1.58
C VAL A 23 -0.39 -3.94 -2.25
N LEU A 24 0.26 -2.77 -2.20
CA LEU A 24 1.66 -2.55 -2.52
C LEU A 24 2.43 -2.37 -1.21
N LEU A 25 3.37 -3.27 -0.93
CA LEU A 25 4.16 -3.23 0.30
C LEU A 25 5.49 -2.51 0.08
N THR A 26 5.86 -1.61 0.99
CA THR A 26 7.15 -0.89 0.93
C THR A 26 7.66 -0.49 2.31
N THR A 27 8.99 -0.45 2.47
CA THR A 27 9.67 0.03 3.69
C THR A 27 10.15 1.47 3.59
N ASP A 28 9.92 2.16 2.46
CA ASP A 28 10.31 3.57 2.29
C ASP A 28 9.29 4.49 2.99
N ASP A 29 9.69 5.06 4.14
CA ASP A 29 8.85 5.98 4.92
C ASP A 29 8.40 7.22 4.14
N LYS A 30 9.22 7.72 3.21
CA LYS A 30 8.84 8.87 2.36
C LYS A 30 7.77 8.46 1.35
N PHE A 31 7.83 7.23 0.84
CA PHE A 31 6.75 6.67 0.02
C PHE A 31 5.49 6.51 0.84
N LEU A 32 5.56 5.82 1.97
CA LEU A 32 4.42 5.57 2.86
C LEU A 32 3.73 6.87 3.26
N SER A 33 4.49 7.89 3.67
CA SER A 33 3.95 9.20 4.05
C SER A 33 3.22 9.87 2.88
N LYS A 34 3.78 9.84 1.66
CA LYS A 34 3.15 10.41 0.47
C LYS A 34 1.91 9.62 0.04
N ALA A 35 1.96 8.30 0.11
CA ALA A 35 0.84 7.44 -0.24
C ALA A 35 -0.32 7.64 0.73
N LYS A 36 -0.04 7.70 2.05
CA LYS A 36 -1.05 8.03 3.08
C LYS A 36 -1.72 9.38 2.84
N ARG A 37 -0.95 10.43 2.51
CA ARG A 37 -1.49 11.75 2.17
C ARG A 37 -2.38 11.77 0.92
N ASN A 38 -2.18 10.82 0.01
CA ASN A 38 -2.93 10.74 -1.25
C ASN A 38 -3.83 9.52 -1.32
N LYS A 39 -4.13 8.85 -0.21
CA LYS A 39 -4.86 7.56 -0.18
C LYS A 39 -6.15 7.57 -1.01
N ASN A 40 -6.89 8.68 -0.98
CA ASN A 40 -8.15 8.85 -1.72
C ASN A 40 -7.98 8.98 -3.24
N LYS A 41 -6.75 9.13 -3.72
CA LYS A 41 -6.39 9.27 -5.15
C LYS A 41 -5.68 8.03 -5.71
N LEU A 42 -5.37 7.05 -4.86
CA LEU A 42 -4.66 5.82 -5.26
C LEU A 42 -5.67 4.69 -5.39
N ARG A 43 -5.53 3.85 -6.42
CA ARG A 43 -6.39 2.68 -6.60
C ARG A 43 -5.87 1.45 -5.84
N VAL A 44 -4.62 1.48 -5.40
CA VAL A 44 -3.97 0.43 -4.61
C VAL A 44 -3.65 0.94 -3.20
N ARG A 45 -3.84 0.07 -2.20
CA ARG A 45 -3.40 0.35 -0.83
C ARG A 45 -1.88 0.25 -0.76
N VAL A 46 -1.20 1.25 -0.20
CA VAL A 46 0.24 1.19 0.04
C VAL A 46 0.48 1.06 1.54
N GLU A 47 1.23 0.05 1.99
CA GLU A 47 1.44 -0.21 3.42
C GLU A 47 2.85 -0.72 3.73
N ASN A 48 3.28 -0.57 4.98
CA ASN A 48 4.48 -1.22 5.47
C ASN A 48 4.24 -2.75 5.61
N PRO A 49 5.18 -3.61 5.15
CA PRO A 49 5.04 -5.07 5.26
C PRO A 49 4.74 -5.56 6.68
N VAL A 50 5.35 -4.96 7.70
CA VAL A 50 5.14 -5.37 9.11
C VAL A 50 3.72 -5.06 9.55
N ILE A 51 3.21 -3.87 9.23
CA ILE A 51 1.86 -3.45 9.60
C ILE A 51 0.82 -4.33 8.90
N TRP A 52 1.00 -4.56 7.61
CA TRP A 52 0.12 -5.44 6.84
C TRP A 52 0.17 -6.89 7.34
N PHE A 53 1.36 -7.40 7.66
CA PHE A 53 1.51 -8.76 8.17
C PHE A 53 0.81 -8.95 9.52
N LEU A 54 0.97 -7.98 10.44
CA LEU A 54 0.28 -8.00 11.74
C LEU A 54 -1.24 -7.99 11.59
N GLU A 55 -1.77 -7.25 10.62
CA GLU A 55 -3.20 -7.25 10.29
C GLU A 55 -3.67 -8.63 9.79
N VAL A 56 -2.92 -9.24 8.86
CA VAL A 56 -3.27 -10.54 8.28
C VAL A 56 -3.27 -11.65 9.33
N ILE A 57 -2.27 -11.69 10.22
CA ILE A 57 -2.22 -12.72 11.26
C ILE A 57 -3.29 -12.53 12.33
N GLN A 58 -3.64 -11.29 12.70
CA GLN A 58 -4.74 -11.04 13.65
C GLN A 58 -6.10 -11.42 13.08
N ILE A 59 -6.31 -11.19 11.78
CA ILE A 59 -7.52 -11.65 11.08
C ILE A 59 -7.58 -13.17 11.07
N ALA A 60 -6.45 -13.85 10.83
CA ALA A 60 -6.40 -15.31 10.84
C ALA A 60 -6.79 -15.89 12.21
N ASP A 61 -6.24 -15.35 13.30
CA ASP A 61 -6.55 -15.80 14.67
C ASP A 61 -8.02 -15.57 15.05
N SER A 62 -8.67 -14.54 14.50
CA SER A 62 -10.08 -14.22 14.80
C SER A 62 -11.08 -15.10 14.03
N ASN A 63 -10.65 -15.76 12.95
CA ASN A 63 -11.53 -16.56 12.09
C ASN A 63 -11.62 -18.04 12.50
N ASP A 64 -10.79 -18.50 13.43
CA ASP A 64 -10.82 -19.87 13.99
C ASP A 64 -11.80 -20.00 15.18
N GLU A 65 -12.44 -18.92 15.63
CA GLU A 65 -13.44 -18.92 16.72
C GLU A 65 -14.92 -18.92 16.24
N SER A 66 -15.21 -19.26 14.97
CA SER A 66 -16.59 -19.29 14.43
C SER A 66 -16.98 -20.61 13.77
#